data_AF-A0A7V4GHS8-F1
#
_entry.id   AF-A0A7V4GHS8-F1
#
_cell.length_a   1.000
_cell.length_b   1.000
_cell.length_c   1.000
_cell.angle_alpha   90.00
_cell.angle_beta   90.00
_cell.angle_gamma   90.00
#
_symmetry.space_group_name_H-M   'P 1'
#
loop_
_entity.id
_entity.type
_entity.pdbx_description
1 polymer ?
#
loop_
_entity_poly.entity_id
_entity_poly.type
_entity_poly.pdbx_seq_one_letter_code
_entity_poly.pdbx_strand_id
1 'polypeptide(L)'
;MVIDREKLVRALRERLHEAFLARYQGSAYARIARAAGYADGYMQALLDAGLVGEKEMLSVVGEERQRAFRTENPFGPAADAA
;
A
#
# COMPACT_ATOMS: atom_id res chain seq x y z
N MET A 1 12.98 23.67 1.61
CA MET A 1 12.48 22.52 0.83
C MET A 1 11.03 22.31 1.22
N VAL A 2 10.07 22.60 0.34
CA VAL A 2 8.64 22.37 0.65
C VAL A 2 8.38 20.89 0.41
N ILE A 3 7.96 20.18 1.46
CA ILE A 3 7.62 18.76 1.35
C ILE A 3 6.18 18.68 0.83
N ASP A 4 6.03 18.13 -0.38
CA ASP A 4 4.72 17.88 -0.99
C ASP A 4 4.16 16.55 -0.48
N ARG A 5 3.29 16.66 0.52
CA ARG A 5 2.63 15.54 1.18
C ARG A 5 1.85 14.66 0.20
N GLU A 6 1.10 15.26 -0.73
CA GLU A 6 0.24 14.49 -1.66
C GLU A 6 1.07 13.65 -2.61
N LYS A 7 2.18 14.21 -3.10
CA LYS A 7 3.14 13.48 -3.93
C LYS A 7 3.74 12.27 -3.18
N LEU A 8 4.07 12.44 -1.90
CA LEU A 8 4.61 11.36 -1.08
C LEU A 8 3.57 10.28 -0.77
N VAL A 9 2.33 10.66 -0.47
CA VAL A 9 1.23 9.71 -0.26
C VAL A 9 0.91 8.95 -1.55
N ARG A 10 0.93 9.61 -2.71
CA ARG A 10 0.76 8.93 -4.01
C ARG A 10 1.87 7.90 -4.26
N ALA A 11 3.12 8.25 -3.97
CA ALA A 11 4.24 7.32 -4.09
C ALA A 11 4.09 6.12 -3.14
N LEU A 12 3.64 6.34 -1.90
CA LEU A 12 3.32 5.26 -0.96
C LEU A 12 2.25 4.32 -1.53
N ARG A 13 1.16 4.88 -2.09
CA ARG A 13 0.06 4.10 -2.68
C ARG A 13 0.53 3.18 -3.80
N GLU A 14 1.39 3.68 -4.69
CA GLU A 14 1.98 2.88 -5.76
C GLU A 14 2.80 1.69 -5.21
N ARG A 15 3.61 1.93 -4.17
CA ARG A 15 4.43 0.86 -3.55
C ARG A 15 3.61 -0.16 -2.79
N LEU A 16 2.58 0.28 -2.06
CA LEU A 16 1.62 -0.62 -1.42
C LEU A 16 0.92 -1.50 -2.45
N HIS A 17 0.46 -0.90 -3.56
CA HIS A 17 -0.20 -1.63 -4.63
C HIS A 17 0.72 -2.70 -5.23
N GLU A 18 1.99 -2.38 -5.53
CA GLU A 18 2.97 -3.35 -6.02
C GLU A 18 3.23 -4.49 -5.01
N ALA A 19 3.34 -4.18 -3.72
CA ALA A 19 3.57 -5.16 -2.67
C ALA A 19 2.38 -6.13 -2.54
N PHE A 20 1.15 -5.61 -2.55
CA PHE A 20 -0.06 -6.42 -2.48
C PHE A 20 -0.26 -7.25 -3.74
N LEU A 21 -0.05 -6.67 -4.92
CA LEU A 21 -0.18 -7.38 -6.18
C LEU A 21 0.83 -8.53 -6.28
N ALA A 22 2.09 -8.32 -5.90
CA ALA A 22 3.10 -9.38 -5.85
C ALA A 22 2.68 -10.53 -4.93
N ARG A 23 1.99 -10.23 -3.83
CA ARG A 23 1.45 -11.24 -2.90
C ARG A 23 0.30 -12.03 -3.53
N TYR A 24 -0.61 -11.37 -4.25
CA TYR A 24 -1.73 -12.05 -4.91
C TYR A 24 -1.29 -12.93 -6.09
N GLN A 25 -0.28 -12.51 -6.83
CA GLN A 25 0.25 -13.24 -7.99
C GLN A 25 1.13 -14.45 -7.62
N GLY A 26 1.31 -14.75 -6.33
CA GLY A 26 2.22 -15.82 -5.89
C GLY A 26 3.67 -15.59 -6.30
N SER A 27 4.11 -14.33 -6.42
CA SER A 27 5.46 -13.99 -6.86
C SER A 27 6.54 -14.57 -5.95
N ALA A 28 7.76 -14.72 -6.48
CA ALA A 28 8.93 -15.15 -5.71
C ALA A 28 9.09 -14.36 -4.41
N TYR A 29 9.34 -15.06 -3.30
CA TYR A 29 9.40 -14.50 -1.94
C TYR A 29 10.33 -13.28 -1.82
N ALA A 30 11.48 -13.28 -2.51
CA ALA A 30 12.41 -12.16 -2.53
C ALA A 30 11.80 -10.87 -3.13
N ARG A 31 10.89 -10.97 -4.10
CA ARG A 31 10.19 -9.82 -4.68
C ARG A 31 9.16 -9.26 -3.71
N ILE A 32 8.40 -10.15 -3.04
CA ILE A 32 7.42 -9.76 -2.02
C ILE A 32 8.11 -9.06 -0.85
N ALA A 33 9.18 -9.66 -0.32
CA ALA A 33 9.94 -9.10 0.80
C ALA A 33 10.51 -7.71 0.47
N ARG A 34 11.06 -7.53 -0.73
CA ARG A 34 11.58 -6.24 -1.18
C ARG A 34 10.49 -5.17 -1.29
N ALA A 35 9.36 -5.50 -1.93
CA ALA A 35 8.26 -4.55 -2.11
C ALA A 35 7.64 -4.15 -0.76
N ALA A 36 7.45 -5.11 0.14
CA ALA A 36 6.97 -4.85 1.50
C ALA A 36 7.95 -3.95 2.28
N GLY A 37 9.25 -4.25 2.26
CA GLY A 37 10.24 -3.44 2.96
C GLY A 37 10.32 -1.98 2.48
N TYR A 38 10.15 -1.73 1.18
CA TYR A 38 10.08 -0.36 0.67
C TYR A 38 8.81 0.37 1.11
N ALA A 39 7.67 -0.31 1.12
CA ALA A 39 6.42 0.26 1.60
C ALA A 39 6.50 0.58 3.10
N ASP A 40 7.04 -0.33 3.92
CA ASP A 40 7.21 -0.15 5.35
C ASP A 40 8.10 1.06 5.69
N GLY A 41 9.23 1.21 4.99
CA GLY A 41 10.09 2.38 5.16
C GLY A 41 9.41 3.71 4.79
N TYR A 42 8.57 3.71 3.75
CA TYR A 42 7.78 4.89 3.37
C TYR A 42 6.71 5.22 4.42
N MET A 43 6.00 4.21 4.93
CA MET A 43 4.99 4.40 5.97
C MET A 43 5.63 4.98 7.23
N GLN A 44 6.75 4.40 7.68
CA GLN A 44 7.48 4.91 8.85
C GLN A 44 7.93 6.36 8.64
N ALA A 45 8.54 6.68 7.50
CA ALA A 45 9.01 8.04 7.22
C ALA A 45 7.86 9.09 7.20
N LEU A 46 6.68 8.70 6.70
CA LEU A 46 5.51 9.59 6.65
C LEU A 46 4.89 9.80 8.05
N LEU A 47 4.89 8.77 8.89
CA LEU A 47 4.46 8.85 10.29
C LEU A 47 5.43 9.72 11.10
N ASP A 48 6.72 9.47 10.98
CA ASP A 48 7.76 10.19 11.72
C ASP A 48 7.81 11.68 11.35
N ALA A 49 7.57 12.00 10.08
CA ALA A 49 7.48 13.38 9.60
C ALA A 49 6.16 14.08 9.97
N GLY A 50 5.20 13.39 10.60
CA GLY A 50 3.88 13.92 10.93
C GLY A 50 3.03 14.28 9.70
N LEU A 51 3.41 13.79 8.52
CA LEU A 51 2.71 14.07 7.27
C LEU A 51 1.42 13.26 7.16
N VAL A 52 1.38 12.09 7.79
CA VAL A 52 0.22 11.20 7.84
C VAL A 52 0.06 10.70 9.26
N GLY A 53 -1.17 10.72 9.79
CA GLY A 53 -1.46 10.13 11.10
C GLY A 53 -1.75 8.63 11.01
N GLU A 54 -1.68 7.91 12.13
CA GLU A 54 -1.90 6.46 12.17
C GLU A 54 -3.24 6.01 11.55
N LYS A 55 -4.35 6.68 11.90
CA LYS A 55 -5.68 6.37 11.34
C LYS A 55 -5.73 6.55 9.83
N GLU A 56 -5.12 7.61 9.32
CA GLU A 56 -5.06 7.87 7.89
C GLU A 56 -4.18 6.82 7.19
N MET A 57 -3.04 6.46 7.79
CA MET A 57 -2.16 5.42 7.27
C MET A 57 -2.91 4.09 7.12
N LEU A 58 -3.67 3.69 8.14
CA LEU A 58 -4.49 2.48 8.10
C LEU A 58 -5.56 2.53 6.99
N SER A 59 -6.18 3.69 6.76
CA SER A 59 -7.13 3.88 5.65
C SER A 59 -6.45 3.69 4.29
N VAL A 60 -5.31 4.36 4.06
CA VAL A 60 -4.53 4.24 2.83
C VAL A 60 -4.13 2.79 2.57
N VAL A 61 -3.64 2.09 3.59
CA VAL A 61 -3.25 0.67 3.49
C VAL A 61 -4.45 -0.22 3.16
N GLY A 62 -5.59 0.00 3.81
CA GLY A 62 -6.83 -0.75 3.56
C GLY A 62 -7.35 -0.55 2.14
N GLU A 63 -7.41 0.70 1.69
CA GLU A 63 -7.83 1.08 0.33
C GLU A 63 -6.95 0.44 -0.74
N GLU A 64 -5.62 0.49 -0.59
CA GLU A 64 -4.71 -0.08 -1.58
C GLU A 64 -4.73 -1.61 -1.56
N ARG A 65 -4.94 -2.24 -0.40
CA ARG A 65 -5.14 -3.70 -0.32
C ARG A 65 -6.37 -4.11 -1.10
N GLN A 66 -7.49 -3.42 -0.91
CA GLN A 66 -8.72 -3.70 -1.63
C GLN A 66 -8.59 -3.41 -3.13
N ARG A 67 -7.88 -2.34 -3.50
CA ARG A 67 -7.57 -2.02 -4.89
C ARG A 67 -6.75 -3.13 -5.55
N ALA A 68 -5.67 -3.59 -4.92
CA ALA A 68 -4.84 -4.67 -5.43
C ALA A 68 -5.60 -6.00 -5.53
N PHE A 69 -6.47 -6.31 -4.55
CA PHE A 69 -7.35 -7.47 -4.62
C PHE A 69 -8.28 -7.42 -5.84
N ARG A 70 -8.92 -6.28 -6.10
CA ARG A 70 -9.78 -6.10 -7.28
C ARG A 70 -9.01 -6.14 -8.59
N THR A 71 -7.76 -5.67 -8.61
CA THR A 71 -6.89 -5.76 -9.79
C THR A 71 -6.61 -7.22 -10.16
N GLU A 72 -6.33 -8.07 -9.18
CA GLU A 72 -6.09 -9.50 -9.45
C GLU A 72 -7.41 -10.28 -9.65
N ASN A 73 -8.46 -9.93 -8.89
CA ASN A 73 -9.75 -10.61 -8.90
C ASN A 73 -10.91 -9.63 -9.24
N PRO A 74 -11.07 -9.26 -10.52
CA PRO A 74 -12.04 -8.25 -10.94
C PRO A 74 -13.50 -8.69 -10.78
N PHE A 75 -13.77 -10.00 -10.62
CA PHE A 75 -15.11 -10.57 -10.48
C PHE A 75 -15.37 -11.21 -9.11
N GLY A 76 -14.47 -11.02 -8.14
CA GLY A 76 -14.62 -11.55 -6.78
C GLY A 76 -15.76 -10.88 -6.01
N PRO A 77 -16.31 -11.54 -4.97
CA PRO A 77 -17.32 -10.93 -4.11
C PRO A 77 -16.77 -9.66 -3.45
N ALA A 78 -17.62 -8.65 -3.26
CA ALA A 78 -17.26 -7.44 -2.55
C ALA A 78 -16.80 -7.80 -1.12
N ALA A 79 -15.77 -7.12 -0.59
CA ALA A 79 -15.08 -7.49 0.65
C ALA A 79 -15.97 -7.46 1.92
N ASP A 80 -17.20 -6.97 1.76
CA ASP A 80 -18.30 -6.84 2.71
C ASP A 80 -19.27 -8.03 2.72
N ALA A 81 -19.00 -9.09 1.95
CA ALA A 81 -19.83 -10.31 1.89
C ALA A 81 -19.47 -11.40 2.91
N ALA A 82 -18.68 -11.09 3.95
CA ALA A 82 -18.23 -12.03 4.99
C ALA A 82 -18.63 -11.57 6.40
#